data_AF-A0A367INK0-F1
#
_entry.id   AF-A0A367INK0-F1
#
_cell.length_a   1.000
_cell.length_b   1.000
_cell.length_c   1.000
_cell.angle_alpha   90.00
_cell.angle_beta   90.00
_cell.angle_gamma   90.00
#
_symmetry.space_group_name_H-M   'P 1'
#
loop_
_entity.id
_entity.type
_entity.pdbx_description
1 polymer ?
#
loop_
_entity_poly.entity_id
_entity_poly.type
_entity_poly.pdbx_seq_one_letter_code
_entity_poly.pdbx_strand_id
1 'polypeptide(L)'
;MQDEVSILVNTIEPYARDSLIDAHFERRSTGSPSSFPTTSGRYDFLTVCLLPTNDGQKLMIGTRTSNFLVTSSIRLDRQSVNIGPATIHFHPTTLTKIFLDCLSIELAKSSLDNTKINRVQFIPSLYQLKQ
;
A
#
# COMPACT_ATOMS: atom_id res chain seq x y z
N MET A 1 -23.58 -16.50 3.82
CA MET A 1 -22.67 -15.67 4.64
C MET A 1 -21.52 -15.29 3.74
N GLN A 2 -21.22 -14.00 3.62
CA GLN A 2 -20.08 -13.56 2.82
C GLN A 2 -18.86 -13.72 3.73
N ASP A 3 -17.94 -14.62 3.37
CA ASP A 3 -16.74 -14.84 4.17
C ASP A 3 -16.00 -13.52 4.39
N GLU A 4 -15.81 -13.12 5.65
CA GLU A 4 -15.01 -11.95 5.97
C GLU A 4 -13.55 -12.26 5.64
N VAL A 5 -13.06 -11.69 4.54
CA VAL A 5 -11.67 -11.86 4.11
C VAL A 5 -10.81 -10.80 4.78
N SER A 6 -9.78 -11.24 5.48
CA SER A 6 -8.74 -10.37 6.04
C SER A 6 -7.37 -10.82 5.56
N ILE A 7 -6.51 -9.84 5.27
CA ILE A 7 -5.12 -10.09 4.89
C ILE A 7 -4.17 -9.37 5.83
N LEU A 8 -3.05 -10.02 6.12
CA LEU A 8 -1.86 -9.38 6.66
C LEU A 8 -0.98 -8.94 5.48
N VAL A 9 -0.63 -7.66 5.44
CA VAL A 9 0.30 -7.12 4.44
C VAL A 9 1.71 -7.26 5.00
N ASN A 10 2.54 -8.05 4.33
CA ASN A 10 3.93 -8.27 4.74
C ASN A 10 4.86 -7.20 4.15
N THR A 11 4.64 -6.86 2.88
CA THR A 11 5.54 -5.98 2.13
C THR A 11 4.73 -5.04 1.24
N ILE A 12 5.13 -3.78 1.27
CA ILE A 12 4.67 -2.74 0.36
C ILE A 12 5.84 -2.10 -0.37
N GLU A 13 5.59 -1.61 -1.58
CA GLU A 13 6.49 -0.74 -2.32
C GLU A 13 5.88 0.68 -2.36
N PRO A 14 6.50 1.65 -1.68
CA PRO A 14 6.06 3.04 -1.72
C PRO A 14 6.52 3.73 -3.00
N TYR A 15 5.63 4.50 -3.61
CA TYR A 15 5.90 5.34 -4.77
C TYR A 15 5.39 6.75 -4.52
N ALA A 16 6.18 7.76 -4.86
CA ALA A 16 5.72 9.15 -4.78
C ALA A 16 4.79 9.48 -5.94
N ARG A 17 3.90 10.45 -5.73
CA ARG A 17 2.95 10.91 -6.77
C ARG A 17 3.53 11.93 -7.73
N ASP A 18 4.63 12.58 -7.34
CA ASP A 18 5.26 13.63 -8.13
C ASP A 18 6.32 13.03 -9.07
N SER A 19 6.10 13.27 -10.37
CA SER A 19 6.97 12.78 -11.44
C SER A 19 8.39 13.33 -11.39
N LEU A 20 8.61 14.47 -10.72
CA LEU A 20 9.93 15.07 -10.57
C LEU A 20 10.81 14.32 -9.55
N ILE A 21 10.19 13.59 -8.61
CA ILE A 21 10.90 12.90 -7.53
C ILE A 21 10.84 11.37 -7.64
N ASP A 22 9.91 10.83 -8.44
CA ASP A 22 9.77 9.40 -8.67
C ASP A 22 9.43 9.09 -10.13
N ALA A 23 10.29 8.35 -10.81
CA ALA A 23 10.08 7.93 -12.20
C ALA A 23 8.97 6.87 -12.35
N HIS A 24 8.64 6.17 -11.26
CA HIS A 24 7.61 5.15 -11.18
C HIS A 24 6.28 5.69 -10.61
N PHE A 25 6.11 7.01 -10.53
CA PHE A 25 4.86 7.63 -10.11
C PHE A 25 3.66 7.09 -10.89
N GLU A 26 2.50 7.01 -10.23
CA GLU A 26 1.26 6.60 -10.90
C GLU A 26 0.87 7.63 -11.97
N ARG A 27 0.93 7.20 -13.24
CA ARG A 27 0.45 8.00 -14.37
C ARG A 27 -1.08 8.02 -14.37
N ARG A 28 -1.65 9.22 -14.26
CA ARG A 28 -3.10 9.43 -14.29
C ARG A 28 -3.50 9.97 -15.65
N SER A 29 -4.21 9.16 -16.42
CA SER A 29 -4.93 9.59 -17.62
C SER A 29 -6.41 9.77 -17.32
N THR A 30 -7.04 10.74 -17.96
CA THR A 30 -8.48 10.98 -17.83
C THR A 30 -9.27 9.72 -18.17
N GLY A 31 -10.10 9.26 -17.25
CA GLY A 31 -10.92 8.05 -17.42
C GLY A 31 -10.23 6.72 -17.09
N SER A 32 -8.94 6.72 -16.73
CA SER A 32 -8.26 5.50 -16.28
C SER A 32 -8.42 5.26 -14.78
N PRO A 33 -8.51 3.99 -14.33
CA PRO A 33 -8.48 3.66 -12.92
C PRO A 33 -7.25 4.23 -12.23
N SER A 34 -7.44 4.81 -11.05
CA SER A 34 -6.38 5.44 -10.27
C SER A 34 -6.54 5.12 -8.79
N SER A 35 -5.43 5.00 -8.07
CA SER A 35 -5.45 4.91 -6.61
C SER A 35 -5.50 6.29 -5.94
N PHE A 36 -5.51 7.38 -6.72
CA PHE A 36 -5.51 8.73 -6.17
C PHE A 36 -6.85 9.06 -5.50
N PRO A 37 -6.85 9.43 -4.21
CA PRO A 37 -8.07 9.73 -3.49
C PRO A 37 -8.63 11.10 -3.91
N THR A 38 -9.75 11.07 -4.65
CA THR A 38 -10.47 12.28 -5.08
C THR A 38 -11.54 12.72 -4.10
N THR A 39 -12.10 11.77 -3.34
CA THR A 39 -13.13 12.01 -2.33
C THR A 39 -12.62 11.67 -0.93
N SER A 40 -13.15 12.36 0.07
CA SER A 40 -12.87 12.03 1.47
C SER A 40 -13.69 10.80 1.89
N GLY A 41 -13.02 9.83 2.51
CA GLY A 41 -13.61 8.60 3.02
C GLY A 41 -13.41 8.44 4.52
N ARG A 42 -13.51 7.19 5.01
CA ARG A 42 -13.32 6.85 6.44
C ARG A 42 -11.98 7.35 7.00
N TYR A 43 -10.94 7.31 6.18
CA TYR A 43 -9.58 7.72 6.53
C TYR A 43 -9.19 9.00 5.77
N ASP A 44 -10.16 9.89 5.57
CA ASP A 44 -10.06 11.11 4.75
C ASP A 44 -9.56 10.81 3.32
N PHE A 45 -8.51 11.45 2.83
CA PHE A 45 -7.97 11.23 1.49
C PHE A 45 -7.05 10.01 1.43
N LEU A 46 -7.63 8.83 1.65
CA LEU A 46 -7.01 7.52 1.50
C LEU A 46 -7.95 6.59 0.74
N THR A 47 -7.40 5.82 -0.20
CA THR A 47 -8.14 4.83 -1.00
C THR A 47 -7.43 3.48 -0.96
N VAL A 48 -8.18 2.40 -0.81
CA VAL A 48 -7.68 1.03 -1.03
C VAL A 48 -8.42 0.47 -2.23
N CYS A 49 -7.70 0.11 -3.29
CA CYS A 49 -8.30 -0.35 -4.53
C CYS A 49 -7.47 -1.42 -5.22
N LEU A 50 -8.11 -2.16 -6.13
CA LEU A 50 -7.42 -2.97 -7.12
C LEU A 50 -7.29 -2.17 -8.41
N LEU A 51 -6.07 -2.00 -8.91
CA LEU A 51 -5.82 -1.42 -10.20
C LEU A 51 -5.63 -2.52 -11.25
N PRO A 52 -6.41 -2.51 -12.35
CA PRO A 52 -6.20 -3.43 -13.45
C PRO A 52 -4.90 -3.05 -14.18
N THR A 53 -4.02 -4.03 -14.33
CA THR A 53 -2.80 -3.91 -15.14
C THR A 53 -2.68 -5.11 -16.07
N ASN A 54 -1.73 -5.04 -17.01
CA ASN A 54 -1.44 -6.16 -17.90
C ASN A 54 -1.01 -7.43 -17.13
N ASP A 55 -0.44 -7.27 -15.93
CA ASP A 55 0.03 -8.37 -15.08
C ASP A 55 -1.05 -8.90 -14.12
N GLY A 56 -2.26 -8.34 -14.16
CA GLY A 56 -3.36 -8.66 -13.26
C GLY A 56 -3.80 -7.49 -12.37
N GLN A 57 -4.55 -7.79 -11.31
CA GLN A 57 -5.10 -6.80 -10.37
C GLN A 57 -4.08 -6.47 -9.28
N LYS A 58 -3.60 -5.23 -9.23
CA LYS A 58 -2.62 -4.78 -8.24
C LYS A 58 -3.33 -4.13 -7.05
N LEU A 59 -3.08 -4.61 -5.84
CA LEU A 59 -3.65 -4.03 -4.62
C LEU A 59 -2.85 -2.80 -4.19
N MET A 60 -3.52 -1.65 -4.20
CA MET A 60 -2.94 -0.35 -3.92
C MET A 60 -3.57 0.29 -2.69
N ILE A 61 -2.74 0.90 -1.85
CA ILE A 61 -3.16 1.86 -0.84
C ILE A 61 -2.69 3.25 -1.30
N GLY A 62 -3.61 4.07 -1.76
CA GLY A 62 -3.32 5.38 -2.32
C GLY A 62 -3.59 6.51 -1.32
N THR A 63 -2.64 7.43 -1.23
CA THR A 63 -2.78 8.73 -0.56
C THR A 63 -2.59 9.86 -1.59
N ARG A 64 -2.68 11.12 -1.14
CA ARG A 64 -2.43 12.29 -2.00
C ARG A 64 -0.95 12.51 -2.35
N THR A 65 -0.03 12.06 -1.49
CA THR A 65 1.41 12.29 -1.65
C THR A 65 2.14 11.06 -2.18
N SER A 66 1.66 9.86 -1.84
CA SER A 66 2.25 8.59 -2.26
C SER A 66 1.18 7.52 -2.51
N ASN A 67 1.58 6.45 -3.18
CA ASN A 67 0.82 5.20 -3.22
C ASN A 67 1.70 4.03 -2.80
N PHE A 68 1.09 3.02 -2.19
CA PHE A 68 1.77 1.84 -1.68
C PHE A 68 1.22 0.62 -2.40
N LEU A 69 2.06 -0.01 -3.21
CA LEU A 69 1.75 -1.27 -3.88
C LEU A 69 1.99 -2.42 -2.91
N VAL A 70 0.97 -3.24 -2.67
CA VAL A 70 1.14 -4.47 -1.89
C VAL A 70 1.83 -5.52 -2.76
N THR A 71 3.03 -5.94 -2.37
CA THR A 71 3.82 -6.95 -3.10
C THR A 71 3.93 -8.29 -2.35
N SER A 72 3.53 -8.32 -1.07
CA SER A 72 3.34 -9.57 -0.35
C SER A 72 2.24 -9.47 0.69
N SER A 73 1.38 -10.48 0.75
CA SER A 73 0.34 -10.59 1.77
C SER A 73 0.02 -12.05 2.10
N ILE A 74 -0.57 -12.28 3.27
CA ILE A 74 -1.04 -13.58 3.74
C ILE A 74 -2.52 -13.46 4.11
N ARG A 75 -3.33 -14.44 3.71
CA ARG A 75 -4.72 -14.52 4.16
C ARG A 75 -4.77 -14.98 5.61
N LEU A 76 -5.57 -14.29 6.41
CA LEU A 76 -5.77 -14.66 7.82
C LEU A 76 -6.84 -15.75 7.99
N ASP A 77 -7.73 -15.90 7.02
CA ASP A 77 -8.82 -16.88 7.07
C ASP A 77 -8.40 -18.28 6.59
N ARG A 78 -7.28 -18.40 5.88
CA ARG A 78 -6.79 -19.66 5.31
C ARG A 78 -5.30 -19.62 5.03
N GLN A 79 -4.67 -20.80 4.95
CA GLN A 79 -3.26 -20.93 4.57
C GLN A 79 -3.06 -20.60 3.08
N SER A 80 -2.85 -19.31 2.78
CA SER A 80 -2.67 -18.82 1.42
C SER A 80 -1.83 -17.55 1.41
N VAL A 81 -0.80 -17.53 0.57
CA VAL A 81 0.21 -16.45 0.50
C VAL A 81 0.22 -15.87 -0.90
N ASN A 82 0.26 -14.54 -1.00
CA ASN A 82 0.47 -13.83 -2.24
C ASN A 82 1.91 -13.28 -2.25
N ILE A 83 2.68 -13.64 -3.27
CA ILE A 83 4.00 -13.05 -3.54
C ILE A 83 3.95 -12.43 -4.93
N GLY A 84 4.32 -11.16 -5.02
CA GLY A 84 4.22 -10.35 -6.23
C GLY A 84 3.07 -9.33 -6.17
N PRO A 85 3.03 -8.43 -7.16
CA PRO A 85 2.16 -7.26 -7.13
C PRO A 85 0.70 -7.54 -7.51
N ALA A 86 0.45 -8.60 -8.27
CA ALA A 86 -0.90 -9.00 -8.65
C ALA A 86 -1.52 -9.91 -7.57
N THR A 87 -2.81 -9.75 -7.29
CA THR A 87 -3.51 -10.58 -6.31
C THR A 87 -4.99 -10.76 -6.62
N ILE A 88 -5.52 -11.92 -6.21
CA ILE A 88 -6.96 -12.22 -6.13
C ILE A 88 -7.41 -12.45 -4.68
N HIS A 89 -6.48 -12.33 -3.71
CA HIS A 89 -6.73 -12.72 -2.32
C HIS A 89 -7.65 -11.77 -1.59
N PHE A 90 -7.75 -10.52 -2.05
CA PHE A 90 -8.49 -9.48 -1.36
C PHE A 90 -9.12 -8.50 -2.36
N HIS A 91 -10.41 -8.26 -2.22
CA HIS A 91 -11.17 -7.31 -3.02
C HIS A 91 -11.67 -6.20 -2.10
N PRO A 92 -10.97 -5.04 -2.05
CA PRO A 92 -11.35 -3.95 -1.16
C PRO A 92 -12.72 -3.40 -1.55
N THR A 93 -13.55 -3.16 -0.54
CA THR A 93 -14.82 -2.42 -0.64
C THR A 93 -14.74 -1.09 0.10
N THR A 94 -15.76 -0.25 -0.02
CA THR A 94 -15.90 0.99 0.78
C THR A 94 -15.98 0.72 2.29
N LEU A 95 -16.27 -0.50 2.71
CA LEU A 95 -16.35 -0.91 4.11
C LEU A 95 -15.02 -1.39 4.68
N THR A 96 -14.00 -1.58 3.83
CA THR A 96 -12.66 -2.06 4.21
C THR A 96 -12.09 -1.26 5.37
N LYS A 97 -11.50 -1.97 6.34
CA LYS A 97 -10.82 -1.38 7.49
C LYS A 97 -9.32 -1.65 7.35
N ILE A 98 -8.53 -0.63 7.67
CA ILE A 98 -7.08 -0.74 7.82
C ILE A 98 -6.80 -0.81 9.31
N PHE A 99 -6.04 -1.81 9.71
CA PHE A 99 -5.53 -1.97 11.05
C PHE A 99 -4.02 -1.77 11.01
N LEU A 100 -3.51 -1.04 11.99
CA LEU A 100 -2.08 -0.78 12.15
C LEU A 100 -1.67 -1.35 13.51
N ASP A 101 -0.45 -1.87 13.57
CA ASP A 101 0.14 -2.30 14.83
C ASP A 101 0.40 -1.09 15.75
N CYS A 102 -0.10 -1.15 16.99
CA CYS A 102 -0.01 -0.05 17.94
C CYS A 102 1.43 0.31 18.28
N LEU A 103 2.29 -0.70 18.47
CA LEU A 103 3.70 -0.49 18.80
C LEU A 103 4.44 0.19 17.64
N SER A 104 4.18 -0.25 16.41
CA SER A 104 4.72 0.38 15.20
C SER A 104 4.32 1.85 15.08
N ILE A 105 3.08 2.20 15.45
CA ILE A 105 2.62 3.60 15.48
C ILE A 105 3.37 4.41 16.54
N GLU A 106 3.55 3.88 17.74
CA GLU A 106 4.28 4.56 18.82
C GLU A 106 5.73 4.82 18.42
N LEU A 107 6.40 3.83 17.83
CA LEU A 107 7.76 3.97 17.30
C LEU A 107 7.84 5.04 16.19
N ALA A 108 6.88 5.03 15.26
CA ALA A 108 6.81 6.04 14.20
C ALA A 108 6.59 7.46 14.74
N LYS A 109 5.69 7.63 15.71
CA LYS A 109 5.43 8.93 16.36
C LYS A 109 6.69 9.50 17.04
N SER A 110 7.39 8.67 17.82
CA SER A 110 8.64 9.09 18.46
C SER A 110 9.71 9.55 17.45
N SER A 111 9.67 8.98 16.24
CA SER A 111 10.57 9.36 15.15
C SER A 111 10.16 10.68 14.49
N LEU A 112 8.85 10.96 14.37
CA LEU A 112 8.32 12.19 13.79
C LEU A 112 8.59 13.42 14.66
N ASP A 113 8.53 13.27 15.99
CA ASP A 113 8.76 14.36 16.93
C ASP A 113 10.25 14.74 17.09
N ASN A 114 11.15 13.87 16.61
CA ASN A 114 12.58 14.10 16.71
C ASN A 114 13.08 14.95 15.52
N THR A 115 13.25 16.24 15.77
CA THR A 115 13.74 17.23 14.78
C THR A 115 15.16 16.96 14.25
N LYS A 116 15.91 16.04 14.86
CA LYS A 116 17.23 15.60 14.36
C LYS A 116 17.10 14.51 13.30
N ILE A 117 15.94 13.86 13.19
CA ILE A 117 15.67 12.81 12.22
C ILE A 117 15.26 13.46 10.91
N ASN A 118 16.20 13.53 9.98
CA ASN A 118 15.94 13.99 8.61
C ASN A 118 15.56 12.85 7.66
N ARG A 119 15.72 11.59 8.08
CA ARG A 119 15.41 10.38 7.30
C ARG A 119 15.06 9.22 8.24
N VAL A 120 14.00 8.48 7.92
CA VAL A 120 13.66 7.21 8.56
C VAL A 120 13.77 6.14 7.48
N GLN A 121 14.86 5.37 7.50
CA GLN A 121 15.00 4.17 6.66
C GLN A 121 15.08 2.97 7.58
N PHE A 122 13.97 2.26 7.71
CA PHE A 122 13.93 0.95 8.35
C PHE A 122 13.88 -0.12 7.25
N ILE A 123 14.98 -0.30 6.53
CA ILE A 123 15.18 -1.48 5.69
C ILE A 123 16.51 -2.10 6.11
N PRO A 124 16.53 -3.30 6.70
CA PRO A 124 17.77 -4.06 6.77
C PRO A 124 18.16 -4.35 5.32
N SER A 125 19.29 -3.79 4.89
CA SER A 125 19.97 -4.00 3.61
C SER A 125 19.32 -5.03 2.69
N LEU A 126 18.52 -4.57 1.72
CA LEU A 126 18.13 -5.40 0.58
C LEU A 126 19.42 -5.69 -0.21
N TYR A 127 19.96 -6.90 -0.06
CA TYR A 127 20.87 -7.43 -1.06
C TYR A 127 20.09 -7.54 -2.36
N GLN A 128 20.37 -6.64 -3.30
CA GLN A 128 19.88 -6.77 -4.67
C GLN A 128 20.35 -8.13 -5.19
N LEU A 129 19.42 -9.07 -5.36
CA LEU A 129 19.67 -10.26 -6.17
C LEU A 129 20.02 -9.74 -7.57
N LYS A 130 21.28 -9.93 -7.96
CA LYS A 130 21.71 -9.69 -9.34
C LYS A 130 20.89 -10.62 -10.24
N GLN A 131 20.19 -10.02 -11.19
CA GLN A 131 19.58 -10.75 -12.31
C GLN A 131 20.65 -11.23 -13.27
#